data_AF-A0A1V6MY25-F1
#
_entry.id   AF-A0A1V6MY25-F1
#
_cell.length_a   1.000
_cell.length_b   1.000
_cell.length_c   1.000
_cell.angle_alpha   90.00
_cell.angle_beta   90.00
_cell.angle_gamma   90.00
#
_symmetry.space_group_name_H-M   'P 1'
#
loop_
_entity.id
_entity.type
_entity.pdbx_description
1 polymer ?
#
loop_
_entity_poly.entity_id
_entity_poly.type
_entity_poly.pdbx_seq_one_letter_code
_entity_poly.pdbx_strand_id
1 'polypeptide(L)'
;MTRTERGLPRCEGLVKALRRSRTFRDLAPMECGIGWPVPIAVIQDGGPRVFARLPLFVLRPEPAGGADLFTPFATATLDWSTGRLVEYTDLRFKEPHRSRREWAQPIGRFPHPAVEGLSNAGYRARRTRLFGLYDQLFGAFSLGRQPDAATVSEFRELLGRLLEPCLVPSYRRLAPHFTRQYLTGDPLPHEG
;
A
#
# COMPACT_ATOMS: atom_id res chain seq x y z
N MET A 1 -16.35 -13.83 -10.47
CA MET A 1 -16.25 -13.73 -8.99
C MET A 1 -15.13 -14.62 -8.52
N THR A 2 -13.98 -14.06 -8.17
CA THR A 2 -12.85 -14.80 -7.62
C THR A 2 -13.20 -15.26 -6.20
N ARG A 3 -13.20 -16.58 -5.99
CA ARG A 3 -13.40 -17.24 -4.70
C ARG A 3 -12.46 -16.63 -3.67
N THR A 4 -12.98 -15.83 -2.74
CA THR A 4 -12.22 -15.35 -1.58
C THR A 4 -11.65 -16.58 -0.88
N GLU A 5 -10.32 -16.69 -0.79
CA GLU A 5 -9.65 -17.72 0.02
C GLU A 5 -10.26 -17.62 1.43
N ARG A 6 -11.06 -18.63 1.84
CA ARG A 6 -11.85 -18.55 3.07
C ARG A 6 -10.93 -18.28 4.25
N GLY A 7 -11.22 -17.23 5.02
CA GLY A 7 -10.47 -16.89 6.24
C GLY A 7 -9.42 -15.77 6.11
N LEU A 8 -9.14 -15.26 4.91
CA LEU A 8 -8.27 -14.08 4.76
C LEU A 8 -9.07 -12.77 4.80
N PRO A 9 -8.46 -11.67 5.31
CA PRO A 9 -8.97 -10.32 5.11
C PRO A 9 -9.19 -10.03 3.62
N ARG A 10 -10.26 -9.31 3.31
CA ARG A 10 -10.64 -8.90 1.95
C ARG A 10 -9.50 -8.12 1.30
N CYS A 11 -8.93 -7.10 1.95
CA CYS A 11 -7.82 -6.33 1.39
C CYS A 11 -6.61 -7.20 1.04
N GLU A 12 -6.31 -8.21 1.86
CA GLU A 12 -5.24 -9.17 1.54
C GLU A 12 -5.59 -9.99 0.30
N GLY A 13 -6.83 -10.48 0.21
CA GLY A 13 -7.35 -11.19 -0.96
C GLY A 13 -7.30 -10.34 -2.23
N LEU A 14 -7.63 -9.05 -2.14
CA LEU A 14 -7.59 -8.10 -3.26
C LEU A 14 -6.17 -7.93 -3.80
N VAL A 15 -5.17 -7.72 -2.93
CA VAL A 15 -3.76 -7.60 -3.33
C VAL A 15 -3.28 -8.88 -4.01
N LYS A 16 -3.61 -10.05 -3.46
CA LYS A 16 -3.28 -11.35 -4.08
C LYS A 16 -3.96 -11.53 -5.43
N ALA A 17 -5.23 -11.15 -5.55
CA ALA A 17 -5.99 -11.25 -6.79
C ALA A 17 -5.44 -10.31 -7.87
N LEU A 18 -5.08 -9.07 -7.52
CA LEU A 18 -4.45 -8.13 -8.43
C LEU A 18 -3.14 -8.72 -8.98
N ARG A 19 -2.25 -9.23 -8.12
CA ARG A 19 -0.97 -9.84 -8.53
C ARG A 19 -1.15 -11.00 -9.52
N ARG A 20 -2.23 -11.77 -9.38
CA ARG A 20 -2.56 -12.91 -10.26
C ARG A 20 -3.29 -12.49 -11.54
N SER A 21 -3.82 -11.27 -11.60
CA SER A 21 -4.59 -10.79 -12.76
C SER A 21 -3.72 -10.70 -14.01
N ARG A 22 -4.36 -10.84 -15.18
CA ARG A 22 -3.68 -10.65 -16.47
C ARG A 22 -3.23 -9.20 -16.63
N THR A 23 -4.12 -8.25 -16.37
CA THR A 23 -3.84 -6.82 -16.49
C THR A 23 -2.64 -6.37 -15.66
N PHE A 24 -2.47 -6.89 -14.43
CA PHE A 24 -1.27 -6.57 -13.64
C PHE A 24 0.00 -7.13 -14.27
N ARG A 25 -0.03 -8.36 -14.80
CA ARG A 25 1.14 -8.98 -15.45
C ARG A 25 1.53 -8.30 -16.76
N ASP A 26 0.57 -7.70 -17.46
CA ASP A 26 0.82 -6.94 -18.69
C ASP A 26 1.38 -5.53 -18.40
N LEU A 27 1.10 -4.96 -17.21
CA LEU A 27 1.45 -3.57 -16.87
C LEU A 27 2.63 -3.43 -15.91
N ALA A 28 2.86 -4.41 -15.03
CA ALA A 28 3.86 -4.33 -13.97
C ALA A 28 4.99 -5.36 -14.17
N PRO A 29 6.26 -4.99 -13.93
CA PRO A 29 7.39 -5.91 -13.99
C PRO A 29 7.26 -7.04 -12.95
N MET A 30 7.95 -8.15 -13.18
CA MET A 30 7.87 -9.34 -12.31
C MET A 30 8.37 -9.04 -10.88
N GLU A 31 9.39 -8.19 -10.77
CA GLU A 31 10.02 -7.71 -9.54
C GLU A 31 9.17 -6.67 -8.78
N CYS A 32 7.96 -6.40 -9.24
CA CYS A 32 7.09 -5.42 -8.60
C CYS A 32 6.71 -5.87 -7.18
N GLY A 33 6.93 -5.03 -6.17
CA GLY A 33 6.26 -5.07 -4.89
C GLY A 33 4.92 -4.32 -4.94
N ILE A 34 3.95 -4.75 -4.13
CA ILE A 34 2.67 -4.04 -3.94
C ILE A 34 2.68 -3.48 -2.52
N GLY A 35 2.57 -2.16 -2.41
CA GLY A 35 2.51 -1.46 -1.13
C GLY A 35 1.18 -1.64 -0.39
N TRP A 36 1.15 -1.15 0.84
CA TRP A 36 -0.06 -1.02 1.64
C TRP A 36 -1.14 -0.16 0.96
N PRO A 37 -2.42 -0.55 1.03
CA PRO A 37 -3.52 0.21 0.46
C PRO A 37 -3.64 1.62 1.03
N VAL A 38 -3.91 2.58 0.15
CA VAL A 38 -4.42 3.91 0.51
C VAL A 38 -5.94 3.90 0.28
N PRO A 39 -6.77 4.10 1.31
CA PRO A 39 -8.20 4.29 1.14
C PRO A 39 -8.50 5.61 0.43
N ILE A 40 -9.34 5.54 -0.61
CA ILE A 40 -9.90 6.70 -1.31
C ILE A 40 -11.41 6.63 -1.17
N ALA A 41 -11.98 7.46 -0.29
CA ALA A 41 -13.42 7.59 -0.12
C ALA A 41 -13.95 8.73 -0.99
N VAL A 42 -15.00 8.44 -1.76
CA VAL A 42 -15.68 9.42 -2.63
C VAL A 42 -17.19 9.25 -2.52
N ILE A 43 -17.94 10.29 -2.89
CA ILE A 43 -19.39 10.17 -3.10
C ILE A 43 -19.62 9.95 -4.59
N GLN A 44 -20.29 8.84 -4.93
CA GLN A 44 -20.64 8.49 -6.31
C GLN A 44 -22.07 7.97 -6.33
N ASP A 45 -22.87 8.45 -7.28
CA ASP A 45 -24.29 8.08 -7.42
C ASP A 45 -25.10 8.32 -6.12
N GLY A 46 -24.78 9.39 -5.40
CA GLY A 46 -25.45 9.78 -4.15
C GLY A 46 -25.04 8.97 -2.91
N GLY A 47 -24.08 8.05 -3.01
CA GLY A 47 -23.62 7.22 -1.88
C GLY A 47 -22.09 7.16 -1.72
N PRO A 48 -21.60 6.83 -0.51
CA PRO A 48 -20.18 6.62 -0.28
C PRO A 48 -19.66 5.39 -1.04
N ARG A 49 -18.52 5.57 -1.71
CA ARG A 49 -17.73 4.50 -2.35
C ARG A 49 -16.30 4.58 -1.86
N VAL A 50 -15.65 3.43 -1.75
CA VAL A 50 -14.26 3.34 -1.31
C VAL A 50 -13.44 2.55 -2.31
N PHE A 51 -12.30 3.10 -2.67
CA PHE A 51 -11.31 2.50 -3.54
C PHE A 51 -10.01 2.27 -2.78
N ALA A 52 -9.29 1.20 -3.14
CA ALA A 52 -7.98 0.88 -2.62
C ALA A 52 -6.93 1.26 -3.66
N ARG A 53 -6.19 2.35 -3.44
CA ARG A 53 -5.03 2.70 -4.27
C ARG A 53 -3.78 2.05 -3.72
N LEU A 54 -3.11 1.26 -4.55
CA LEU A 54 -1.95 0.45 -4.21
C LEU A 54 -0.72 1.03 -4.91
N PRO A 55 0.28 1.54 -4.16
CA PRO A 55 1.56 1.91 -4.73
C PRO A 55 2.31 0.68 -5.23
N LEU A 56 2.90 0.77 -6.42
CA LEU A 56 3.68 -0.29 -7.06
C LEU A 56 5.12 0.17 -7.16
N PHE A 57 6.05 -0.60 -6.61
CA PHE A 57 7.48 -0.28 -6.59
C PHE A 57 8.31 -1.48 -7.04
N VAL A 58 9.56 -1.25 -7.44
CA VAL A 58 10.49 -2.36 -7.70
C VAL A 58 11.05 -2.85 -6.38
N LEU A 59 11.08 -4.17 -6.21
CA LEU A 59 11.76 -4.86 -5.12
C LEU A 59 12.79 -5.80 -5.75
N ARG A 60 14.08 -5.49 -5.59
CA ARG A 60 15.17 -6.26 -6.19
C ARG A 60 15.85 -7.09 -5.10
N PRO A 61 15.74 -8.43 -5.11
CA PRO A 61 16.41 -9.28 -4.13
C PRO A 61 17.93 -9.12 -4.18
N GLU A 62 18.56 -9.14 -3.00
CA GLU A 62 20.01 -9.15 -2.88
C GLU A 62 20.54 -10.57 -2.58
N PRO A 63 21.70 -10.98 -3.13
CA PRO A 63 22.28 -12.29 -2.85
C PRO A 63 22.57 -12.55 -1.36
N ALA A 64 22.91 -11.49 -0.62
CA ALA A 64 23.19 -11.55 0.83
C ALA A 64 21.92 -11.61 1.70
N GLY A 65 20.73 -11.64 1.10
CA GLY A 65 19.43 -11.64 1.78
C GLY A 65 18.80 -10.25 1.84
N GLY A 66 17.46 -10.20 1.85
CA GLY A 66 16.70 -8.97 1.77
C GLY A 66 16.53 -8.47 0.33
N ALA A 67 16.11 -7.21 0.18
CA ALA A 67 15.88 -6.61 -1.13
C ALA A 67 16.00 -5.09 -1.13
N ASP A 68 16.55 -4.54 -2.20
CA ASP A 68 16.49 -3.12 -2.51
C ASP A 68 15.07 -2.69 -2.85
N LEU A 69 14.66 -1.56 -2.29
CA LEU A 69 13.37 -0.92 -2.53
C LEU A 69 13.57 0.36 -3.34
N PHE A 70 12.73 0.54 -4.34
CA PHE A 70 12.75 1.72 -5.20
C PHE A 70 11.51 2.57 -4.95
N THR A 71 11.53 3.82 -5.43
CA THR A 71 10.33 4.68 -5.36
C THR A 71 9.18 4.04 -6.16
N PRO A 72 7.91 4.17 -5.71
CA PRO A 72 6.79 3.65 -6.45
C PRO A 72 6.72 4.22 -7.87
N PHE A 73 6.80 3.37 -8.89
CA PHE A 73 6.77 3.75 -10.29
C PHE A 73 5.35 3.85 -10.86
N ALA A 74 4.38 3.25 -10.17
CA ALA A 74 2.98 3.27 -10.58
C ALA A 74 2.04 3.18 -9.38
N THR A 75 0.75 3.41 -9.62
CA THR A 75 -0.32 3.04 -8.70
C THR A 75 -1.39 2.23 -9.43
N ALA A 76 -2.02 1.30 -8.72
CA ALA A 76 -3.20 0.58 -9.17
C ALA A 76 -4.36 0.84 -8.21
N THR A 77 -5.48 1.35 -8.72
CA THR A 77 -6.68 1.63 -7.91
C THR A 77 -7.73 0.56 -8.15
N LEU A 78 -8.15 -0.10 -7.08
CA LEU A 78 -9.20 -1.11 -7.09
C LEU A 78 -10.48 -0.55 -6.47
N ASP A 79 -11.63 -0.87 -7.02
CA ASP A 79 -12.89 -0.78 -6.28
C ASP A 79 -12.85 -1.81 -5.14
N TRP A 80 -12.94 -1.36 -3.89
CA TRP A 80 -12.82 -2.26 -2.74
C TRP A 80 -14.00 -3.23 -2.64
N SER A 81 -15.19 -2.82 -3.12
CA SER A 81 -16.41 -3.61 -3.07
C SER A 81 -16.42 -4.75 -4.09
N THR A 82 -15.86 -4.53 -5.27
CA THR A 82 -15.88 -5.51 -6.37
C THR A 82 -14.52 -6.15 -6.65
N GLY A 83 -13.44 -5.53 -6.20
CA GLY A 83 -12.07 -5.89 -6.52
C GLY A 83 -11.65 -5.57 -7.96
N ARG A 84 -12.48 -4.84 -8.71
CA ARG A 84 -12.20 -4.47 -10.10
C ARG A 84 -11.10 -3.39 -10.13
N LEU A 85 -10.10 -3.58 -10.99
CA LEU A 85 -9.15 -2.52 -11.31
C LEU A 85 -9.88 -1.41 -12.08
N VAL A 86 -9.87 -0.20 -11.53
CA VAL A 86 -10.53 0.97 -12.14
C VAL A 86 -9.54 1.97 -12.69
N GLU A 87 -8.28 1.94 -12.24
CA GLU A 87 -7.23 2.84 -12.73
C GLU A 87 -5.86 2.19 -12.56
N TYR A 88 -4.99 2.38 -13.56
CA TYR A 88 -3.56 2.20 -13.45
C TYR A 88 -2.88 3.50 -13.86
N THR A 89 -2.00 4.02 -13.01
CA THR A 89 -1.29 5.27 -13.27
C THR A 89 0.21 5.02 -13.26
N ASP A 90 0.87 5.21 -14.39
CA ASP A 90 2.34 5.27 -14.48
C ASP A 90 2.82 6.63 -13.93
N LEU A 91 3.53 6.60 -12.81
CA LEU A 91 4.03 7.81 -12.13
C LEU A 91 5.22 8.42 -12.85
N ARG A 92 5.99 7.64 -13.62
CA ARG A 92 7.09 8.18 -14.46
C ARG A 92 6.53 9.01 -15.60
N PHE A 93 5.38 8.60 -16.14
CA PHE A 93 4.65 9.39 -17.13
C PHE A 93 3.99 10.63 -16.51
N LYS A 94 3.41 10.50 -15.30
CA LYS A 94 2.73 11.63 -14.63
C LYS A 94 3.69 12.66 -14.01
N GLU A 95 4.91 12.26 -13.67
CA GLU A 95 5.94 13.12 -13.07
C GLU A 95 7.18 13.21 -14.00
N PRO A 96 7.03 13.71 -15.25
CA PRO A 96 8.11 13.69 -16.24
C PRO A 96 9.28 14.62 -15.89
N HIS A 97 9.07 15.54 -14.94
CA HIS A 97 10.10 16.45 -14.43
C HIS A 97 11.10 15.74 -13.50
N ARG A 98 10.78 14.55 -12.99
CA ARG A 98 11.68 13.78 -12.12
C ARG A 98 12.73 13.08 -12.96
N SER A 99 13.97 13.14 -12.48
CA SER A 99 15.10 12.61 -13.23
C SER A 99 15.01 11.09 -13.36
N ARG A 100 15.51 10.54 -14.48
CA ARG A 100 15.66 9.08 -14.63
C ARG A 100 16.46 8.46 -13.48
N ARG A 101 17.41 9.21 -12.90
CA ARG A 101 18.23 8.78 -11.77
C ARG A 101 17.39 8.55 -10.52
N GLU A 102 16.44 9.42 -10.20
CA GLU A 102 15.52 9.22 -9.07
C GLU A 102 14.71 7.92 -9.17
N TRP A 103 14.34 7.52 -10.39
CA TRP A 103 13.59 6.28 -10.63
C TRP A 103 14.45 5.02 -10.60
N ALA A 104 15.76 5.15 -10.83
CA ALA A 104 16.69 4.05 -11.04
C ALA A 104 17.54 3.71 -9.81
N GLN A 105 17.46 4.50 -8.73
CA GLN A 105 18.23 4.30 -7.51
C GLN A 105 17.37 3.69 -6.40
N PRO A 106 17.93 2.75 -5.61
CA PRO A 106 17.26 2.26 -4.42
C PRO A 106 17.15 3.40 -3.40
N ILE A 107 16.01 3.45 -2.70
CA ILE A 107 15.70 4.44 -1.66
C ILE A 107 15.75 3.84 -0.26
N GLY A 108 15.92 2.52 -0.15
CA GLY A 108 16.07 1.79 1.10
C GLY A 108 16.10 0.29 0.87
N ARG A 109 16.12 -0.47 1.96
CA ARG A 109 16.23 -1.94 1.94
C ARG A 109 15.17 -2.58 2.82
N PHE A 110 14.66 -3.73 2.37
CA PHE A 110 13.83 -4.64 3.14
C PHE A 110 14.65 -5.83 3.66
N PRO A 111 14.39 -6.32 4.89
CA PRO A 111 13.57 -5.69 5.93
C PRO A 111 14.28 -4.51 6.60
N HIS A 112 13.54 -3.50 7.06
CA HIS A 112 14.08 -2.49 7.97
C HIS A 112 14.23 -3.03 9.42
N PRO A 113 15.04 -2.37 10.28
CA PRO A 113 15.40 -2.92 11.60
C PRO A 113 14.23 -3.30 12.53
N ALA A 114 13.09 -2.59 12.47
CA ALA A 114 11.96 -2.86 13.36
C ALA A 114 11.20 -4.17 13.04
N VAL A 115 11.45 -4.76 11.87
CA VAL A 115 10.88 -6.04 11.45
C VAL A 115 11.92 -7.12 11.15
N GLU A 116 13.21 -6.77 11.12
CA GLU A 116 14.32 -7.71 10.87
C GLU A 116 14.37 -8.87 11.90
N GLY A 117 14.06 -8.59 13.17
CA GLY A 117 14.01 -9.60 14.23
C GLY A 117 12.73 -10.44 14.29
N LEU A 118 11.77 -10.21 13.39
CA LEU A 118 10.54 -11.00 13.36
C LEU A 118 10.76 -12.32 12.62
N SER A 119 10.24 -13.42 13.17
CA SER A 119 10.11 -14.67 12.42
C SER A 119 9.19 -14.45 11.20
N ASN A 120 9.41 -15.22 10.13
CA ASN A 120 8.55 -15.18 8.94
C ASN A 120 7.05 -15.35 9.29
N ALA A 121 6.74 -16.25 10.23
CA ALA A 121 5.36 -16.44 10.70
C ALA A 121 4.85 -15.20 11.46
N GLY A 122 5.67 -14.62 12.34
CA GLY A 122 5.33 -13.43 13.11
C GLY A 122 5.12 -12.18 12.25
N TYR A 123 5.91 -12.02 11.18
CA TYR A 123 5.70 -10.96 10.19
C TYR A 123 4.40 -11.17 9.42
N ARG A 124 4.16 -12.39 8.91
CA ARG A 124 2.92 -12.73 8.16
C ARG A 124 1.66 -12.51 9.00
N ALA A 125 1.67 -12.93 10.27
CA ALA A 125 0.54 -12.73 11.17
C ALA A 125 0.21 -11.24 11.37
N ARG A 126 1.21 -10.40 11.61
CA ARG A 126 1.03 -8.94 11.73
C ARG A 126 0.54 -8.30 10.44
N ARG A 127 1.10 -8.72 9.30
CA ARG A 127 0.64 -8.28 7.97
C ARG A 127 -0.83 -8.63 7.74
N THR A 128 -1.24 -9.86 8.04
CA THR A 128 -2.64 -10.28 7.93
C THR A 128 -3.53 -9.49 8.90
N ARG A 129 -3.08 -9.25 10.14
CA ARG A 129 -3.81 -8.39 11.09
C ARG A 129 -4.01 -6.97 10.56
N LEU A 130 -2.96 -6.35 10.01
CA LEU A 130 -3.04 -5.03 9.41
C LEU A 130 -4.04 -4.99 8.24
N PHE A 131 -4.08 -6.02 7.38
CA PHE A 131 -5.12 -6.12 6.36
C PHE A 131 -6.54 -6.24 6.92
N GLY A 132 -6.72 -6.93 8.04
CA GLY A 132 -8.00 -6.97 8.75
C GLY A 132 -8.43 -5.60 9.29
N LEU A 133 -7.48 -4.78 9.75
CA LEU A 133 -7.76 -3.40 10.16
C LEU A 133 -8.07 -2.49 8.96
N TYR A 134 -7.41 -2.70 7.81
CA TYR A 134 -7.80 -2.07 6.55
C TYR A 134 -9.25 -2.39 6.20
N ASP A 135 -9.70 -3.64 6.32
CA ASP A 135 -11.10 -3.98 6.02
C ASP A 135 -12.09 -3.23 6.92
N GLN A 136 -11.77 -3.06 8.20
CA GLN A 136 -12.60 -2.28 9.12
C GLN A 136 -12.63 -0.80 8.74
N LEU A 137 -11.47 -0.24 8.39
CA LEU A 137 -11.34 1.15 7.93
C LEU A 137 -12.16 1.41 6.66
N PHE A 138 -11.96 0.57 5.64
CA PHE A 138 -12.69 0.66 4.38
C PHE A 138 -14.19 0.42 4.57
N GLY A 139 -14.56 -0.51 5.46
CA GLY A 139 -15.95 -0.77 5.83
C GLY A 139 -16.62 0.46 6.43
N ALA A 140 -15.97 1.11 7.41
CA ALA A 140 -16.48 2.35 8.01
C ALA A 140 -16.67 3.45 6.94
N PHE A 141 -15.67 3.66 6.09
CA PHE A 141 -15.74 4.67 5.02
C PHE A 141 -16.84 4.36 4.00
N SER A 142 -17.08 3.09 3.68
CA SER A 142 -18.17 2.68 2.79
C SER A 142 -19.57 2.92 3.35
N LEU A 143 -19.67 3.18 4.65
CA LEU A 143 -20.89 3.57 5.35
C LEU A 143 -20.93 5.07 5.66
N GLY A 144 -19.95 5.85 5.21
CA GLY A 144 -19.81 7.27 5.56
C GLY A 144 -19.47 7.51 7.03
N ARG A 145 -18.86 6.53 7.71
CA ARG A 145 -18.53 6.57 9.14
C ARG A 145 -17.02 6.61 9.35
N GLN A 146 -16.62 6.97 10.56
CA GLN A 146 -15.25 6.80 11.02
C GLN A 146 -15.10 5.45 11.73
N PRO A 147 -13.94 4.79 11.62
CA PRO A 147 -13.60 3.64 12.48
C PRO A 147 -13.52 4.06 13.95
N ASP A 148 -13.69 3.12 14.86
CA ASP A 148 -13.54 3.37 16.29
C ASP A 148 -12.09 3.66 16.69
N ALA A 149 -11.91 4.30 17.84
CA ALA A 149 -10.60 4.76 18.31
C ALA A 149 -9.60 3.62 18.56
N ALA A 150 -10.06 2.45 19.02
CA ALA A 150 -9.19 1.31 19.28
C ALA A 150 -8.64 0.74 17.97
N THR A 151 -9.52 0.57 16.97
CA THR A 151 -9.14 0.18 15.60
C THR A 151 -8.13 1.15 14.99
N VAL A 152 -8.35 2.47 15.14
CA VAL A 152 -7.41 3.50 14.63
C VAL A 152 -6.06 3.42 15.34
N SER A 153 -6.05 3.23 16.65
CA SER A 153 -4.83 3.13 17.44
C SER A 153 -3.98 1.93 17.01
N GLU A 154 -4.58 0.74 16.93
CA GLU A 154 -3.89 -0.47 16.49
C GLU A 154 -3.44 -0.36 15.03
N PHE A 155 -4.25 0.24 14.17
CA PHE A 155 -3.92 0.46 12.77
C PHE A 155 -2.67 1.34 12.61
N ARG A 156 -2.60 2.45 13.36
CA ARG A 156 -1.44 3.35 13.35
C ARG A 156 -0.17 2.64 13.80
N GLU A 157 -0.25 1.87 14.89
CA GLU A 157 0.87 1.12 15.42
C GLU A 157 1.39 0.10 14.38
N LEU A 158 0.50 -0.74 13.85
CA LEU A 158 0.90 -1.77 12.89
C LEU A 158 1.35 -1.19 11.56
N LEU A 159 0.69 -0.14 11.05
CA LEU A 159 1.11 0.50 9.80
C LEU A 159 2.47 1.17 9.97
N GLY A 160 2.68 1.93 11.05
CA GLY A 160 3.96 2.57 11.34
C GLY A 160 5.10 1.57 11.51
N ARG A 161 4.81 0.39 12.06
CA ARG A 161 5.79 -0.69 12.24
C ARG A 161 6.08 -1.49 10.97
N LEU A 162 5.10 -1.68 10.10
CA LEU A 162 5.22 -2.55 8.92
C LEU A 162 5.49 -1.80 7.61
N LEU A 163 5.29 -0.48 7.58
CA LEU A 163 5.67 0.35 6.43
C LEU A 163 7.17 0.60 6.46
N GLU A 164 7.83 0.26 5.37
CA GLU A 164 9.26 0.54 5.20
C GLU A 164 9.52 2.05 5.27
N PRO A 165 10.40 2.54 6.17
CA PRO A 165 10.60 3.98 6.40
C PRO A 165 10.94 4.75 5.12
N CYS A 166 11.72 4.16 4.22
CA CYS A 166 12.08 4.77 2.94
C CYS A 166 10.88 5.03 2.02
N LEU A 167 9.76 4.32 2.19
CA LEU A 167 8.54 4.51 1.40
C LEU A 167 7.65 5.63 1.96
N VAL A 168 7.82 6.04 3.22
CA VAL A 168 6.99 7.07 3.87
C VAL A 168 6.91 8.39 3.06
N PRO A 169 8.01 8.95 2.52
CA PRO A 169 7.91 10.16 1.68
C PRO A 169 7.02 9.97 0.45
N SER A 170 7.05 8.79 -0.17
CA SER A 170 6.21 8.48 -1.32
C SER A 170 4.74 8.36 -0.92
N TYR A 171 4.44 7.73 0.21
CA TYR A 171 3.08 7.68 0.76
C TYR A 171 2.52 9.07 1.07
N ARG A 172 3.34 9.96 1.64
CA ARG A 172 2.92 11.33 1.96
C ARG A 172 2.57 12.15 0.72
N ARG A 173 3.30 11.97 -0.39
CA ARG A 173 2.96 12.58 -1.68
C ARG A 173 1.68 11.99 -2.28
N LEU A 174 1.54 10.67 -2.26
CA LEU A 174 0.40 9.98 -2.87
C LEU A 174 -0.92 10.21 -2.12
N ALA A 175 -0.86 10.39 -0.80
CA ALA A 175 -2.03 10.39 0.06
C ALA A 175 -1.86 11.25 1.33
N PRO A 176 -1.65 12.57 1.20
CA PRO A 176 -1.24 13.43 2.31
C PRO A 176 -2.22 13.38 3.50
N HIS A 177 -3.53 13.39 3.23
CA HIS A 177 -4.56 13.29 4.28
C HIS A 177 -4.50 11.96 5.04
N PHE A 178 -4.44 10.84 4.31
CA PHE A 178 -4.31 9.50 4.90
C PHE A 178 -3.04 9.41 5.75
N THR A 179 -1.89 9.83 5.22
CA THR A 179 -0.64 9.74 5.98
C THR A 179 -0.61 10.63 7.20
N ARG A 180 -1.19 11.84 7.14
CA ARG A 180 -1.30 12.74 8.30
C ARG A 180 -2.15 12.11 9.40
N GLN A 181 -3.20 11.38 9.01
CA GLN A 181 -4.10 10.75 9.95
C GLN A 181 -3.55 9.44 10.53
N TYR A 182 -2.76 8.66 9.78
CA TYR A 182 -2.45 7.28 10.14
C TYR A 182 -0.97 6.92 10.23
N LEU A 183 -0.04 7.78 9.82
CA LEU A 183 1.40 7.60 10.04
C LEU A 183 1.87 8.62 11.08
N THR A 184 2.36 8.13 12.21
CA THR A 184 2.98 8.97 13.25
C THR A 184 4.45 9.19 12.92
N GLY A 185 4.88 10.45 12.92
CA GLY A 185 6.26 10.88 12.61
C GLY A 185 6.25 12.12 11.73
N ASP A 186 7.20 13.04 11.92
CA ASP A 186 7.22 14.32 11.21
C ASP A 186 7.48 14.17 9.71
N PRO A 187 6.91 15.06 8.86
CA PRO A 187 7.38 15.23 7.50
C PRO A 187 8.88 15.50 7.54
N LEU A 188 9.70 14.64 6.89
CA LEU A 188 11.10 14.98 6.67
C LEU A 188 11.11 16.33 5.93
N PRO A 189 12.01 17.26 6.31
CA PRO A 189 12.08 18.57 5.69
C PRO A 189 12.24 18.39 4.18
N HIS A 190 11.45 19.15 3.42
CA HIS A 190 11.65 19.31 1.99
C HIS A 190 13.02 19.95 1.78
N GLU A 191 14.01 19.20 1.31
CA GLU A 191 15.16 19.81 0.66
C GLU A 191 14.65 20.37 -0.68
N GLY A 192 14.66 21.69 -0.78
CA GLY A 192 14.31 22.47 -1.98
C GLY A 192 15.46 22.55 -2.97
#